data_AF-A0A953V0P2-F1
#
_entry.id   AF-A0A953V0P2-F1
#
_cell.length_a   1.000
_cell.length_b   1.000
_cell.length_c   1.000
_cell.angle_alpha   90.00
_cell.angle_beta   90.00
_cell.angle_gamma   90.00
#
_symmetry.space_group_name_H-M   'P 1'
#
loop_
_entity.id
_entity.type
_entity.pdbx_description
1 polymer ?
#
loop_
_entity_poly.entity_id
_entity_poly.type
_entity_poly.pdbx_seq_one_letter_code
_entity_poly.pdbx_strand_id
1 'polypeptide(L)'
;MEPLDLSRRDESRSLPEEFSSMAPFILFLSYAAGDFGWHMDGSYANLTIDDAWLTQPYGHVNYPALLNEMEKHNFHMTIAFIPWNFDRSEPKVVTLFRTHPERFSITVHGNNHDHMEFGDYAVNPLQDQLADLKQGLARMERFRVLTGLPYDRFIVFPHGIPPEETFAMFKRYNFLGTANLADVPSDVTFPTDPAFLLRPYTTAFANFLSLSRYPVQAQVPRLELAIQSFLGNPLLFYGHEDLFVEGIGAFNAYADHVNEIQPNTQWTSLGEIARHSYLVRRREDGAFDVRMLANEMDLRNPADRDAVFYITREEDSSAIHSLTSDGAPVAFERSKNMVALRLLIPAHQVRKLRLSYQNDLDPSREDIGKSGVRLYALRWISDFRDMYLSKFSLGRVIKRYYYRQGWDSIELHLEQEWWVYLCIVLVFAGLWYRLRRAREQAARKPSKSPPCEHV
;
A
#
# COMPACT_ATOMS: atom_id res chain seq x y z
N MET A 1 -11.08 -18.41 -16.07
CA MET A 1 -11.36 -17.15 -15.35
C MET A 1 -11.76 -17.61 -13.97
N GLU A 2 -10.77 -17.92 -13.15
CA GLU A 2 -10.93 -18.15 -11.71
C GLU A 2 -10.29 -16.97 -11.00
N PRO A 3 -10.85 -16.49 -9.88
CA PRO A 3 -10.49 -15.20 -9.33
C PRO A 3 -9.27 -15.32 -8.42
N LEU A 4 -8.46 -14.26 -8.45
CA LEU A 4 -7.49 -13.93 -7.42
C LEU A 4 -8.17 -14.03 -6.04
N ASP A 5 -7.58 -14.81 -5.13
CA ASP A 5 -7.97 -15.00 -3.72
C ASP A 5 -9.46 -14.76 -3.42
N LEU A 6 -10.23 -15.84 -3.54
CA LEU A 6 -11.68 -15.92 -3.39
C LEU A 6 -12.16 -16.10 -1.95
N SER A 7 -11.35 -15.88 -0.92
CA SER A 7 -11.84 -15.84 0.48
C SER A 7 -13.03 -14.88 0.67
N ARG A 8 -13.27 -14.01 -0.32
CA ARG A 8 -14.33 -13.01 -0.36
C ARG A 8 -15.74 -13.46 -0.78
N ARG A 9 -16.01 -14.67 -1.33
CA ARG A 9 -17.24 -14.81 -2.16
C ARG A 9 -18.02 -16.14 -2.28
N ASP A 10 -17.81 -17.19 -1.48
CA ASP A 10 -18.67 -18.38 -1.69
C ASP A 10 -20.10 -18.22 -1.12
N GLU A 11 -20.37 -17.27 -0.21
CA GLU A 11 -21.72 -17.08 0.37
C GLU A 11 -22.15 -15.62 0.65
N SER A 12 -21.32 -14.59 0.43
CA SER A 12 -21.66 -13.19 0.77
C SER A 12 -22.16 -12.38 -0.43
N ARG A 13 -23.26 -11.65 -0.24
CA ARG A 13 -23.81 -10.67 -1.21
C ARG A 13 -22.75 -9.64 -1.63
N SER A 14 -22.82 -9.20 -2.88
CA SER A 14 -21.92 -8.18 -3.44
C SER A 14 -22.19 -6.79 -2.84
N LEU A 15 -21.20 -5.89 -2.89
CA LEU A 15 -21.35 -4.51 -2.40
C LEU A 15 -22.58 -3.80 -3.00
N PRO A 16 -22.87 -3.86 -4.31
CA PRO A 16 -24.08 -3.26 -4.87
C PRO A 16 -25.38 -3.85 -4.31
N GLU A 17 -25.42 -5.16 -4.05
CA GLU A 17 -26.60 -5.83 -3.47
C GLU A 17 -26.82 -5.38 -2.03
N GLU A 18 -25.78 -5.35 -1.20
CA GLU A 18 -25.91 -4.92 0.19
C GLU A 18 -26.21 -3.44 0.31
N PHE A 19 -25.54 -2.60 -0.48
CA PHE A 19 -25.87 -1.18 -0.55
C PHE A 19 -27.32 -0.98 -0.95
N SER A 20 -27.80 -1.66 -1.99
CA SER A 20 -29.19 -1.53 -2.46
C SER A 20 -30.21 -1.94 -1.40
N SER A 21 -29.90 -2.96 -0.59
CA SER A 21 -30.78 -3.40 0.51
C SER A 21 -30.95 -2.35 1.62
N MET A 22 -29.96 -1.45 1.78
CA MET A 22 -29.94 -0.41 2.83
C MET A 22 -30.03 1.02 2.28
N ALA A 23 -30.00 1.20 0.95
CA ALA A 23 -29.86 2.50 0.30
C ALA A 23 -30.89 3.54 0.75
N PRO A 24 -32.19 3.24 0.90
CA PRO A 24 -33.16 4.23 1.37
C PRO A 24 -32.81 4.82 2.74
N PHE A 25 -32.30 3.98 3.65
CA PHE A 25 -31.93 4.40 5.00
C PHE A 25 -30.62 5.18 4.99
N ILE A 26 -29.61 4.72 4.26
CA ILE A 26 -28.32 5.40 4.16
C ILE A 26 -28.50 6.77 3.52
N LEU A 27 -29.25 6.86 2.40
CA LEU A 27 -29.54 8.12 1.72
C LEU A 27 -30.28 9.10 2.64
N PHE A 28 -31.32 8.63 3.33
CA PHE A 28 -32.06 9.47 4.27
C PHE A 28 -31.19 9.96 5.43
N LEU A 29 -30.43 9.06 6.07
CA LEU A 29 -29.58 9.41 7.21
C LEU A 29 -28.44 10.35 6.81
N SER A 30 -27.75 10.09 5.69
CA SER A 30 -26.70 10.97 5.18
C SER A 30 -27.24 12.37 4.90
N TYR A 31 -28.44 12.48 4.31
CA TYR A 31 -29.06 13.78 4.03
C TYR A 31 -29.55 14.50 5.30
N ALA A 32 -30.24 13.78 6.19
CA ALA A 32 -30.90 14.37 7.36
C ALA A 32 -29.90 14.70 8.48
N ALA A 33 -28.87 13.88 8.68
CA ALA A 33 -27.90 14.06 9.76
C ALA A 33 -26.82 15.09 9.41
N GLY A 34 -26.39 15.16 8.14
CA GLY A 34 -25.25 16.00 7.74
C GLY A 34 -24.06 15.82 8.69
N ASP A 35 -23.51 16.94 9.17
CA ASP A 35 -22.37 16.94 10.09
C ASP A 35 -22.68 16.34 11.48
N PHE A 36 -23.94 16.12 11.85
CA PHE A 36 -24.31 15.44 13.10
C PHE A 36 -24.20 13.90 12.98
N GLY A 37 -24.12 13.38 11.75
CA GLY A 37 -23.78 11.98 11.47
C GLY A 37 -22.26 11.75 11.54
N TRP A 38 -21.85 10.50 11.80
CA TRP A 38 -20.43 10.15 11.74
C TRP A 38 -19.93 10.17 10.30
N HIS A 39 -18.88 10.94 10.04
CA HIS A 39 -18.23 11.06 8.73
C HIS A 39 -16.72 11.23 8.89
N MET A 40 -15.95 10.95 7.83
CA MET A 40 -14.55 11.38 7.73
C MET A 40 -14.48 12.88 7.43
N ASP A 41 -13.38 13.54 7.80
CA ASP A 41 -13.20 14.99 7.58
C ASP A 41 -12.96 15.37 6.12
N GLY A 42 -12.79 14.38 5.24
CA GLY A 42 -12.48 14.59 3.84
C GLY A 42 -12.69 13.36 2.99
N SER A 43 -12.34 13.51 1.72
CA SER A 43 -12.43 12.49 0.67
C SER A 43 -11.01 12.18 0.21
N TYR A 44 -10.62 10.91 0.19
CA TYR A 44 -9.22 10.53 0.01
C TYR A 44 -9.06 9.44 -1.02
N ALA A 45 -7.98 9.51 -1.80
CA ALA A 45 -7.61 8.47 -2.74
C ALA A 45 -6.08 8.31 -2.86
N ASN A 46 -5.65 7.13 -3.29
CA ASN A 46 -4.23 6.83 -3.51
C ASN A 46 -4.08 5.74 -4.58
N LEU A 47 -3.03 5.85 -5.41
CA LEU A 47 -2.52 4.71 -6.18
C LEU A 47 -1.24 4.18 -5.52
N THR A 48 -1.22 2.91 -5.15
CA THR A 48 0.00 2.24 -4.69
C THR A 48 0.60 1.37 -5.80
N ILE A 49 1.91 1.46 -6.00
CA ILE A 49 2.67 0.51 -6.83
C ILE A 49 3.52 -0.36 -5.92
N ASP A 50 3.25 -1.66 -5.95
CA ASP A 50 3.94 -2.66 -5.14
C ASP A 50 5.27 -3.07 -5.82
N ASP A 51 6.20 -3.60 -5.02
CA ASP A 51 7.55 -4.08 -5.36
C ASP A 51 8.57 -3.07 -5.88
N ALA A 52 8.12 -1.96 -6.46
CA ALA A 52 9.01 -1.04 -7.15
C ALA A 52 10.03 -0.41 -6.18
N TRP A 53 11.26 -0.27 -6.68
CA TRP A 53 12.28 0.55 -6.04
C TRP A 53 12.72 1.66 -6.98
N LEU A 54 13.47 2.64 -6.45
CA LEU A 54 13.70 3.93 -7.12
C LEU A 54 14.80 3.83 -8.19
N THR A 55 14.58 3.02 -9.23
CA THR A 55 15.44 2.87 -10.43
C THR A 55 14.65 3.22 -11.69
N GLN A 56 15.28 3.79 -12.70
CA GLN A 56 14.58 4.31 -13.89
C GLN A 56 15.01 3.62 -15.19
N PRO A 57 14.10 2.94 -15.91
CA PRO A 57 12.76 2.53 -15.47
C PRO A 57 12.82 1.32 -14.52
N TYR A 58 11.80 1.16 -13.68
CA TYR A 58 11.53 -0.11 -12.99
C TYR A 58 10.49 -0.90 -13.78
N GLY A 59 10.92 -1.84 -14.61
CA GLY A 59 10.00 -2.52 -15.54
C GLY A 59 9.36 -1.54 -16.52
N HIS A 60 8.04 -1.45 -16.50
CA HIS A 60 7.23 -0.48 -17.25
C HIS A 60 6.91 0.80 -16.47
N VAL A 61 7.34 0.91 -15.20
CA VAL A 61 7.25 2.15 -14.41
C VAL A 61 8.29 3.14 -14.91
N ASN A 62 7.80 4.25 -15.47
CA ASN A 62 8.61 5.40 -15.86
C ASN A 62 8.23 6.59 -14.98
N TYR A 63 9.04 6.88 -13.95
CA TYR A 63 8.69 7.88 -12.94
C TYR A 63 8.52 9.30 -13.51
N PRO A 64 9.41 9.83 -14.37
CA PRO A 64 9.18 11.14 -14.99
C PRO A 64 7.91 11.20 -15.86
N ALA A 65 7.60 10.14 -16.60
CA ALA A 65 6.39 10.12 -17.41
C ALA A 65 5.13 10.02 -16.53
N LEU A 66 5.18 9.26 -15.43
CA LEU A 66 4.10 9.19 -14.44
C LEU A 66 3.85 10.52 -13.75
N LEU A 67 4.90 11.30 -13.47
CA LEU A 67 4.73 12.66 -12.94
C LEU A 67 3.85 13.51 -13.86
N ASN A 68 4.12 13.50 -15.17
CA ASN A 68 3.31 14.25 -16.13
C ASN A 68 1.84 13.79 -16.12
N GLU A 69 1.59 12.48 -16.03
CA GLU A 69 0.22 11.95 -15.93
C GLU A 69 -0.45 12.36 -14.61
N MET A 70 0.28 12.30 -13.49
CA MET A 70 -0.21 12.70 -12.16
C MET A 70 -0.56 14.18 -12.08
N GLU A 71 0.23 15.05 -12.69
CA GLU A 71 -0.06 16.49 -12.76
C GLU A 71 -1.30 16.78 -13.60
N LYS A 72 -1.44 16.07 -14.73
CA LYS A 72 -2.55 16.28 -15.67
C LYS A 72 -3.87 15.71 -15.17
N HIS A 73 -3.84 14.52 -14.56
CA HIS A 73 -5.03 13.78 -14.13
C HIS A 73 -5.27 13.88 -12.61
N ASN A 74 -4.48 14.69 -11.92
CA ASN A 74 -4.54 14.96 -10.49
C ASN A 74 -4.67 13.68 -9.64
N PHE A 75 -3.60 12.90 -9.56
CA PHE A 75 -3.50 11.79 -8.62
C PHE A 75 -2.13 11.76 -7.92
N HIS A 76 -2.02 10.89 -6.92
CA HIS A 76 -0.82 10.69 -6.10
C HIS A 76 -0.45 9.21 -6.10
N MET A 77 0.84 8.92 -6.16
CA MET A 77 1.39 7.58 -6.16
C MET A 77 2.23 7.30 -4.91
N THR A 78 1.91 6.24 -4.19
CA THR A 78 2.75 5.65 -3.14
C THR A 78 3.53 4.47 -3.72
N ILE A 79 4.81 4.37 -3.42
CA ILE A 79 5.57 3.13 -3.64
C ILE A 79 5.54 2.29 -2.36
N ALA A 80 5.00 1.07 -2.45
CA ALA A 80 5.18 0.07 -1.41
C ALA A 80 6.57 -0.54 -1.55
N PHE A 81 7.52 0.05 -0.81
CA PHE A 81 8.95 -0.15 -1.00
C PHE A 81 9.48 -1.29 -0.13
N ILE A 82 10.15 -2.24 -0.76
CA ILE A 82 10.80 -3.37 -0.08
C ILE A 82 12.07 -2.88 0.62
N PRO A 83 12.17 -2.93 1.97
CA PRO A 83 13.32 -2.39 2.70
C PRO A 83 14.67 -3.00 2.30
N TRP A 84 14.73 -4.23 1.80
CA TRP A 84 15.95 -4.82 1.23
C TRP A 84 16.63 -3.92 0.17
N ASN A 85 15.86 -3.05 -0.51
CA ASN A 85 16.35 -2.12 -1.54
C ASN A 85 16.88 -0.78 -0.98
N PHE A 86 16.99 -0.59 0.34
CA PHE A 86 17.26 0.70 0.99
C PHE A 86 18.49 1.47 0.48
N ASP A 87 19.52 0.78 -0.02
CA ASP A 87 20.80 1.35 -0.47
C ASP A 87 20.99 1.32 -2.00
N ARG A 88 19.95 0.97 -2.76
CA ARG A 88 20.06 0.76 -4.22
C ARG A 88 19.51 1.92 -5.06
N SER A 89 18.75 2.83 -4.45
CA SER A 89 17.99 3.88 -5.16
C SER A 89 18.86 4.82 -6.00
N GLU A 90 18.42 5.13 -7.22
CA GLU A 90 19.10 6.05 -8.13
C GLU A 90 18.92 7.52 -7.69
N PRO A 91 19.99 8.33 -7.62
CA PRO A 91 19.91 9.72 -7.15
C PRO A 91 18.93 10.61 -7.93
N LYS A 92 18.73 10.35 -9.23
CA LYS A 92 17.81 11.12 -10.07
C LYS A 92 16.34 10.85 -9.72
N VAL A 93 15.97 9.59 -9.47
CA VAL A 93 14.61 9.22 -9.04
C VAL A 93 14.37 9.71 -7.61
N VAL A 94 15.37 9.59 -6.73
CA VAL A 94 15.31 10.16 -5.38
C VAL A 94 15.06 11.67 -5.43
N THR A 95 15.77 12.39 -6.31
CA THR A 95 15.56 13.84 -6.48
C THR A 95 14.15 14.14 -6.97
N LEU A 96 13.63 13.37 -7.93
CA LEU A 96 12.26 13.52 -8.43
C LEU A 96 11.21 13.41 -7.31
N PHE A 97 11.32 12.39 -6.45
CA PHE A 97 10.42 12.20 -5.31
C PHE A 97 10.53 13.35 -4.31
N ARG A 98 11.75 13.79 -4.02
CA ARG A 98 12.01 14.87 -3.06
C ARG A 98 11.46 16.22 -3.52
N THR A 99 11.46 16.48 -4.82
CA THR A 99 10.97 17.76 -5.38
C THR A 99 9.48 17.74 -5.70
N HIS A 100 8.81 16.58 -5.64
CA HIS A 100 7.36 16.45 -5.89
C HIS A 100 6.67 15.60 -4.80
N PRO A 101 6.82 15.94 -3.51
CA PRO A 101 6.21 15.18 -2.41
C PRO A 101 4.67 15.16 -2.47
N GLU A 102 4.06 16.12 -3.19
CA GLU A 102 2.62 16.15 -3.46
C GLU A 102 2.16 15.06 -4.44
N ARG A 103 3.08 14.46 -5.21
CA ARG A 103 2.78 13.39 -6.19
C ARG A 103 3.35 12.04 -5.81
N PHE A 104 4.42 12.00 -5.04
CA PHE A 104 5.10 10.77 -4.69
C PHE A 104 5.26 10.58 -3.19
N SER A 105 5.05 9.36 -2.72
CA SER A 105 5.36 8.94 -1.36
C SER A 105 5.86 7.49 -1.31
N ILE A 106 6.31 7.08 -0.13
CA ILE A 106 6.89 5.76 0.11
C ILE A 106 6.28 5.18 1.37
N THR A 107 5.92 3.90 1.33
CA THR A 107 5.46 3.13 2.47
C THR A 107 6.27 1.84 2.58
N VAL A 108 6.17 1.14 3.71
CA VAL A 108 6.90 -0.13 3.92
C VAL A 108 6.20 -1.28 3.20
N HIS A 109 6.95 -2.16 2.55
CA HIS A 109 6.47 -3.40 1.93
C HIS A 109 7.27 -4.62 2.39
N GLY A 110 6.98 -5.08 3.60
CA GLY A 110 7.71 -6.14 4.28
C GLY A 110 9.11 -5.71 4.73
N ASN A 111 10.10 -6.56 4.50
CA ASN A 111 11.51 -6.42 4.80
C ASN A 111 12.37 -7.00 3.66
N ASN A 112 12.31 -8.32 3.47
CA ASN A 112 13.10 -9.10 2.50
C ASN A 112 12.33 -9.38 1.19
N HIS A 113 11.02 -9.32 1.25
CA HIS A 113 10.06 -9.82 0.28
C HIS A 113 10.34 -11.26 -0.19
N ASP A 114 10.34 -12.22 0.73
CA ASP A 114 10.76 -13.62 0.54
C ASP A 114 9.65 -14.69 0.71
N HIS A 115 8.38 -14.29 0.63
CA HIS A 115 7.18 -15.14 0.82
C HIS A 115 6.95 -15.69 2.23
N MET A 116 7.85 -15.46 3.18
CA MET A 116 7.76 -16.08 4.51
C MET A 116 7.64 -15.06 5.65
N GLU A 117 7.93 -13.78 5.41
CA GLU A 117 8.03 -12.78 6.50
C GLU A 117 6.76 -12.57 7.34
N PHE A 118 5.59 -12.46 6.72
CA PHE A 118 4.37 -12.08 7.43
C PHE A 118 3.20 -12.96 6.97
N GLY A 119 3.16 -14.18 7.51
CA GLY A 119 2.16 -15.17 7.15
C GLY A 119 1.89 -16.16 8.28
N ASP A 120 1.66 -17.42 7.91
CA ASP A 120 1.39 -18.51 8.84
C ASP A 120 2.51 -18.65 9.89
N TYR A 121 2.13 -18.68 11.17
CA TYR A 121 3.06 -18.84 12.30
C TYR A 121 3.77 -20.19 12.33
N ALA A 122 3.24 -21.22 11.64
CA ALA A 122 3.94 -22.49 11.45
C ALA A 122 5.14 -22.36 10.49
N VAL A 123 5.08 -21.41 9.55
CA VAL A 123 6.15 -21.11 8.59
C VAL A 123 7.13 -20.08 9.16
N ASN A 124 6.60 -18.98 9.70
CA ASN A 124 7.40 -17.93 10.32
C ASN A 124 6.79 -17.51 11.68
N PRO A 125 7.31 -18.04 12.80
CA PRO A 125 6.82 -17.74 14.13
C PRO A 125 6.79 -16.23 14.43
N LEU A 126 5.87 -15.77 15.28
CA LEU A 126 5.68 -14.34 15.57
C LEU A 126 6.99 -13.63 16.01
N GLN A 127 7.89 -14.32 16.72
CA GLN A 127 9.18 -13.76 17.14
C GLN A 127 10.14 -13.51 15.97
N ASP A 128 10.06 -14.31 14.93
CA ASP A 128 10.86 -14.15 13.70
C ASP A 128 10.23 -13.07 12.81
N GLN A 129 8.89 -13.02 12.69
CA GLN A 129 8.18 -11.89 12.06
C GLN A 129 8.53 -10.56 12.76
N LEU A 130 8.70 -10.58 14.09
CA LEU A 130 9.14 -9.42 14.84
C LEU A 130 10.57 -8.99 14.48
N ALA A 131 11.47 -9.94 14.26
CA ALA A 131 12.82 -9.65 13.79
C ALA A 131 12.79 -9.05 12.38
N ASP A 132 11.94 -9.57 11.49
CA ASP A 132 11.73 -9.01 10.15
C ASP A 132 11.20 -7.58 10.20
N LEU A 133 10.21 -7.30 11.07
CA LEU A 133 9.70 -5.94 11.28
C LEU A 133 10.81 -4.99 11.72
N LYS A 134 11.60 -5.38 12.74
CA LYS A 134 12.66 -4.53 13.30
C LYS A 134 13.75 -4.25 12.28
N GLN A 135 14.23 -5.28 11.58
CA GLN A 135 15.20 -5.13 10.51
C GLN A 135 14.66 -4.27 9.37
N GLY A 136 13.40 -4.49 8.95
CA GLY A 136 12.74 -3.70 7.93
C GLY A 136 12.70 -2.21 8.27
N LEU A 137 12.30 -1.87 9.51
CA LEU A 137 12.31 -0.48 9.98
C LEU A 137 13.73 0.11 10.05
N ALA A 138 14.73 -0.66 10.50
CA ALA A 138 16.12 -0.19 10.52
C ALA A 138 16.67 0.09 9.12
N ARG A 139 16.35 -0.75 8.14
CA ARG A 139 16.66 -0.52 6.73
C ARG A 139 15.95 0.70 6.18
N MET A 140 14.68 0.93 6.54
CA MET A 140 13.95 2.13 6.12
C MET A 140 14.47 3.43 6.76
N GLU A 141 14.90 3.39 8.02
CA GLU A 141 15.60 4.53 8.63
C GLU A 141 16.94 4.79 7.93
N ARG A 142 17.67 3.73 7.54
CA ARG A 142 18.89 3.87 6.74
C ARG A 142 18.60 4.45 5.35
N PHE A 143 17.53 4.00 4.68
CA PHE A 143 17.05 4.57 3.43
C PHE A 143 16.79 6.08 3.56
N ARG A 144 16.06 6.50 4.61
CA ARG A 144 15.78 7.91 4.89
C ARG A 144 17.05 8.73 5.07
N VAL A 145 18.05 8.19 5.80
CA VAL A 145 19.35 8.86 5.99
C VAL A 145 20.13 8.98 4.67
N LEU A 146 20.13 7.94 3.83
CA LEU A 146 20.86 7.92 2.57
C LEU A 146 20.25 8.83 1.50
N THR A 147 18.92 8.89 1.44
CA THR A 147 18.18 9.56 0.35
C THR A 147 17.61 10.93 0.75
N GLY A 148 17.39 11.15 2.05
CA GLY A 148 16.64 12.29 2.56
C GLY A 148 15.12 12.21 2.33
N LEU A 149 14.61 11.11 1.79
CA LEU A 149 13.18 10.92 1.56
C LEU A 149 12.47 10.41 2.83
N PRO A 150 11.34 11.01 3.23
CA PRO A 150 10.50 10.41 4.26
C PRO A 150 9.85 9.12 3.75
N TYR A 151 9.38 8.30 4.68
CA TYR A 151 8.50 7.18 4.40
C TYR A 151 7.41 7.11 5.48
N ASP A 152 6.24 6.62 5.10
CA ASP A 152 5.16 6.39 6.02
C ASP A 152 5.40 5.10 6.79
N ARG A 153 5.26 5.15 8.12
CA ARG A 153 5.19 3.95 8.98
C ARG A 153 3.83 3.28 8.82
N PHE A 154 3.53 2.91 7.59
CA PHE A 154 2.33 2.24 7.14
C PHE A 154 2.80 1.03 6.35
N ILE A 155 2.17 -0.12 6.54
CA ILE A 155 2.62 -1.38 5.94
C ILE A 155 1.68 -1.78 4.81
N VAL A 156 2.24 -2.21 3.69
CA VAL A 156 1.53 -3.05 2.73
C VAL A 156 2.15 -4.41 2.90
N PHE A 157 1.41 -5.39 3.40
CA PHE A 157 2.00 -6.73 3.57
C PHE A 157 2.26 -7.39 2.20
N PRO A 158 3.45 -7.97 1.97
CA PRO A 158 3.69 -8.77 0.78
C PRO A 158 2.93 -10.09 0.88
N HIS A 159 2.49 -10.64 -0.26
CA HIS A 159 1.85 -11.97 -0.37
C HIS A 159 0.56 -12.18 0.43
N GLY A 160 -0.16 -11.11 0.77
CA GLY A 160 -1.47 -11.20 1.42
C GLY A 160 -1.50 -10.55 2.78
N ILE A 161 -2.55 -10.82 3.55
CA ILE A 161 -2.80 -10.25 4.87
C ILE A 161 -2.39 -11.27 5.96
N PRO A 162 -1.59 -10.88 6.97
CA PRO A 162 -1.12 -11.80 7.99
C PRO A 162 -2.22 -12.12 9.03
N PRO A 163 -1.95 -13.05 9.96
CA PRO A 163 -2.84 -13.34 11.08
C PRO A 163 -2.92 -12.17 12.09
N GLU A 164 -3.94 -12.17 12.96
CA GLU A 164 -4.26 -11.01 13.82
C GLU A 164 -3.15 -10.61 14.81
N GLU A 165 -2.40 -11.57 15.39
CA GLU A 165 -1.33 -11.21 16.33
C GLU A 165 -0.20 -10.39 15.66
N THR A 166 -0.03 -10.52 14.35
CA THR A 166 0.90 -9.70 13.56
C THR A 166 0.39 -8.25 13.50
N PHE A 167 -0.92 -8.00 13.46
CA PHE A 167 -1.46 -6.64 13.54
C PHE A 167 -1.14 -6.00 14.90
N ALA A 168 -1.36 -6.76 15.99
CA ALA A 168 -1.02 -6.30 17.34
C ALA A 168 0.47 -5.95 17.46
N MET A 169 1.34 -6.76 16.85
CA MET A 169 2.77 -6.50 16.76
C MET A 169 3.06 -5.19 16.02
N PHE A 170 2.55 -4.98 14.81
CA PHE A 170 2.78 -3.74 14.05
C PHE A 170 2.24 -2.49 14.78
N LYS A 171 1.06 -2.59 15.44
CA LYS A 171 0.53 -1.52 16.30
C LYS A 171 1.52 -1.14 17.40
N ARG A 172 2.08 -2.12 18.12
CA ARG A 172 3.04 -1.91 19.21
C ARG A 172 4.33 -1.22 18.76
N TYR A 173 4.72 -1.39 17.50
CA TYR A 173 5.88 -0.73 16.89
C TYR A 173 5.51 0.58 16.19
N ASN A 174 4.35 1.15 16.53
CA ASN A 174 3.89 2.47 16.10
C ASN A 174 3.69 2.59 14.58
N PHE A 175 3.30 1.51 13.90
CA PHE A 175 2.73 1.63 12.57
C PHE A 175 1.35 2.31 12.65
N LEU A 176 0.98 3.02 11.58
CA LEU A 176 -0.28 3.75 11.46
C LEU A 176 -1.45 2.85 11.07
N GLY A 177 -1.17 1.84 10.25
CA GLY A 177 -2.15 0.90 9.71
C GLY A 177 -1.55 0.04 8.61
N THR A 178 -2.41 -0.74 7.96
CA THR A 178 -2.10 -1.56 6.79
C THR A 178 -3.09 -1.36 5.65
N ALA A 179 -2.66 -1.61 4.42
CA ALA A 179 -3.56 -1.66 3.26
C ALA A 179 -3.23 -2.82 2.33
N ASN A 180 -4.20 -3.72 2.13
CA ASN A 180 -4.04 -4.96 1.35
C ASN A 180 -5.29 -5.22 0.51
N LEU A 181 -5.33 -6.31 -0.26
CA LEU A 181 -6.53 -6.68 -1.04
C LEU A 181 -7.76 -6.93 -0.13
N ALA A 182 -7.50 -7.47 1.05
CA ALA A 182 -8.44 -7.67 2.15
C ALA A 182 -8.00 -6.86 3.37
N ASP A 183 -8.95 -6.59 4.26
CA ASP A 183 -8.77 -5.86 5.53
C ASP A 183 -9.02 -6.74 6.77
N VAL A 184 -9.34 -8.03 6.57
CA VAL A 184 -9.54 -9.05 7.61
C VAL A 184 -8.30 -9.96 7.70
N PRO A 185 -7.74 -10.22 8.90
CA PRO A 185 -6.63 -11.14 9.08
C PRO A 185 -6.90 -12.55 8.54
N SER A 186 -5.85 -13.24 8.09
CA SER A 186 -5.98 -14.53 7.40
C SER A 186 -6.44 -15.69 8.28
N ASP A 187 -6.29 -15.57 9.61
CA ASP A 187 -6.76 -16.54 10.60
C ASP A 187 -8.15 -16.25 11.15
N VAL A 188 -8.81 -15.20 10.64
CA VAL A 188 -10.13 -14.76 11.10
C VAL A 188 -11.18 -15.00 10.02
N THR A 189 -12.36 -15.44 10.45
CA THR A 189 -13.52 -15.55 9.55
C THR A 189 -14.04 -14.17 9.18
N PHE A 190 -14.27 -13.94 7.89
CA PHE A 190 -14.80 -12.67 7.40
C PHE A 190 -16.14 -12.33 8.10
N PRO A 191 -16.31 -11.10 8.63
CA PRO A 191 -17.54 -10.73 9.33
C PRO A 191 -18.78 -10.81 8.45
N THR A 192 -19.87 -11.38 8.98
CA THR A 192 -21.15 -11.51 8.26
C THR A 192 -22.05 -10.28 8.39
N ASP A 193 -21.65 -9.26 9.16
CA ASP A 193 -22.42 -8.02 9.31
C ASP A 193 -22.41 -7.25 7.97
N PRO A 194 -23.57 -7.00 7.34
CA PRO A 194 -23.62 -6.24 6.10
C PRO A 194 -23.01 -4.85 6.21
N ALA A 195 -23.04 -4.23 7.40
CA ALA A 195 -22.41 -2.91 7.61
C ALA A 195 -20.89 -2.96 7.48
N PHE A 196 -20.26 -4.12 7.73
CA PHE A 196 -18.83 -4.34 7.51
C PHE A 196 -18.48 -4.24 6.03
N LEU A 197 -19.29 -4.82 5.14
CA LEU A 197 -19.10 -4.76 3.69
C LEU A 197 -19.19 -3.34 3.12
N LEU A 198 -19.89 -2.44 3.80
CA LEU A 198 -20.03 -1.03 3.41
C LEU A 198 -18.79 -0.20 3.78
N ARG A 199 -17.81 -0.76 4.49
CA ARG A 199 -16.58 -0.06 4.91
C ARG A 199 -15.35 -0.85 4.45
N PRO A 200 -14.53 -0.34 3.52
CA PRO A 200 -13.27 -0.95 3.12
C PRO A 200 -12.15 -0.62 4.12
N TYR A 201 -12.50 -0.46 5.40
CA TYR A 201 -11.57 -0.22 6.49
C TYR A 201 -12.16 -0.71 7.81
N THR A 202 -11.29 -1.12 8.75
CA THR A 202 -11.69 -1.58 10.07
C THR A 202 -10.58 -1.36 11.11
N THR A 203 -10.98 -1.32 12.38
CA THR A 203 -10.09 -1.43 13.55
C THR A 203 -10.50 -2.56 14.48
N ALA A 204 -11.38 -3.46 14.02
CA ALA A 204 -11.91 -4.57 14.81
C ALA A 204 -10.84 -5.58 15.26
N PHE A 205 -9.72 -5.63 14.53
CA PHE A 205 -8.62 -6.59 14.77
C PHE A 205 -7.43 -5.88 15.40
N ALA A 206 -7.09 -6.30 16.62
CA ALA A 206 -6.04 -5.71 17.46
C ALA A 206 -6.09 -4.17 17.64
N ASN A 207 -7.23 -3.50 17.43
CA ASN A 207 -7.34 -2.03 17.34
C ASN A 207 -6.31 -1.39 16.38
N PHE A 208 -5.97 -2.10 15.30
CA PHE A 208 -5.05 -1.65 14.26
C PHE A 208 -5.82 -1.31 12.99
N LEU A 209 -5.55 -0.14 12.40
CA LEU A 209 -6.23 0.30 11.18
C LEU A 209 -5.84 -0.61 10.02
N SER A 210 -6.85 -1.25 9.41
CA SER A 210 -6.69 -2.12 8.24
C SER A 210 -7.61 -1.62 7.14
N LEU A 211 -7.07 -1.39 5.94
CA LEU A 211 -7.80 -0.89 4.77
C LEU A 211 -7.73 -1.87 3.59
N SER A 212 -8.81 -1.95 2.82
CA SER A 212 -8.86 -2.67 1.55
C SER A 212 -8.38 -1.79 0.39
N ARG A 213 -7.69 -2.40 -0.59
CA ARG A 213 -7.26 -1.78 -1.85
C ARG A 213 -7.90 -2.47 -3.05
N TYR A 214 -8.18 -1.69 -4.09
CA TYR A 214 -8.76 -2.16 -5.34
C TYR A 214 -7.66 -2.48 -6.37
N PRO A 215 -7.59 -3.74 -6.87
CA PRO A 215 -6.63 -4.10 -7.92
C PRO A 215 -7.06 -3.48 -9.26
N VAL A 216 -6.26 -2.56 -9.78
CA VAL A 216 -6.59 -1.82 -11.03
C VAL A 216 -6.72 -2.76 -12.21
N GLN A 217 -5.87 -3.80 -12.28
CA GLN A 217 -5.86 -4.83 -13.32
C GLN A 217 -7.15 -5.67 -13.33
N ALA A 218 -7.89 -5.74 -12.23
CA ALA A 218 -9.15 -6.48 -12.14
C ALA A 218 -10.36 -5.73 -12.71
N GLN A 219 -10.17 -4.51 -13.22
CA GLN A 219 -11.24 -3.66 -13.76
C GLN A 219 -12.34 -3.37 -12.73
N VAL A 220 -12.03 -2.48 -11.78
CA VAL A 220 -12.96 -2.12 -10.71
C VAL A 220 -14.22 -1.47 -11.31
N PRO A 221 -15.42 -1.99 -11.03
CA PRO A 221 -16.65 -1.43 -11.58
C PRO A 221 -16.88 0.01 -11.12
N ARG A 222 -17.23 0.90 -12.05
CA ARG A 222 -17.55 2.31 -11.75
C ARG A 222 -18.65 2.47 -10.69
N LEU A 223 -19.64 1.58 -10.68
CA LEU A 223 -20.71 1.58 -9.69
C LEU A 223 -20.17 1.32 -8.27
N GLU A 224 -19.20 0.41 -8.11
CA GLU A 224 -18.59 0.15 -6.80
C GLU A 224 -17.84 1.39 -6.31
N LEU A 225 -17.08 2.06 -7.18
CA LEU A 225 -16.39 3.31 -6.85
C LEU A 225 -17.37 4.43 -6.46
N ALA A 226 -18.49 4.56 -7.16
CA ALA A 226 -19.53 5.53 -6.84
C ALA A 226 -20.20 5.25 -5.49
N ILE A 227 -20.48 3.98 -5.17
CA ILE A 227 -21.04 3.58 -3.86
C ILE A 227 -20.04 3.92 -2.75
N GLN A 228 -18.77 3.56 -2.92
CA GLN A 228 -17.73 3.79 -1.91
C GLN A 228 -17.47 5.28 -1.68
N SER A 229 -17.43 6.05 -2.77
CA SER A 229 -17.37 7.52 -2.75
C SER A 229 -18.55 8.13 -1.99
N PHE A 230 -19.78 7.69 -2.29
CA PHE A 230 -21.00 8.15 -1.62
C PHE A 230 -20.99 7.83 -0.11
N LEU A 231 -20.47 6.67 0.27
CA LEU A 231 -20.32 6.28 1.67
C LEU A 231 -19.23 7.07 2.40
N GLY A 232 -18.43 7.88 1.68
CA GLY A 232 -17.33 8.66 2.24
C GLY A 232 -16.11 7.81 2.59
N ASN A 233 -15.94 6.65 1.93
CA ASN A 233 -14.79 5.78 2.16
C ASN A 233 -13.58 6.23 1.32
N PRO A 234 -12.34 6.04 1.80
CA PRO A 234 -11.15 6.27 0.98
C PRO A 234 -11.09 5.28 -0.18
N LEU A 235 -10.65 5.75 -1.35
CA LEU A 235 -10.48 4.94 -2.57
C LEU A 235 -9.00 4.62 -2.78
N LEU A 236 -8.59 3.45 -2.29
CA LEU A 236 -7.19 3.00 -2.40
C LEU A 236 -7.04 2.02 -3.56
N PHE A 237 -6.22 2.35 -4.55
CA PHE A 237 -5.95 1.52 -5.71
C PHE A 237 -4.57 0.90 -5.60
N TYR A 238 -4.36 -0.26 -6.20
CA TYR A 238 -3.02 -0.80 -6.35
C TYR A 238 -2.79 -1.53 -7.66
N GLY A 239 -1.51 -1.63 -8.02
CA GLY A 239 -1.01 -2.46 -9.09
C GLY A 239 0.48 -2.72 -8.92
N HIS A 240 1.06 -3.48 -9.84
CA HIS A 240 2.50 -3.62 -9.97
C HIS A 240 2.97 -2.89 -11.23
N GLU A 241 4.25 -3.03 -11.58
CA GLU A 241 4.82 -2.44 -12.80
C GLU A 241 4.06 -2.82 -14.08
N ASP A 242 3.42 -3.99 -14.09
CA ASP A 242 2.69 -4.52 -15.25
C ASP A 242 1.42 -3.72 -15.59
N LEU A 243 0.92 -2.89 -14.67
CA LEU A 243 -0.17 -1.95 -14.91
C LEU A 243 0.12 -1.07 -16.14
N PHE A 244 1.38 -0.70 -16.36
CA PHE A 244 1.79 0.26 -17.39
C PHE A 244 2.26 -0.38 -18.70
N VAL A 245 2.05 -1.70 -18.87
CA VAL A 245 2.45 -2.44 -20.09
C VAL A 245 1.83 -1.85 -21.35
N GLU A 246 0.55 -1.46 -21.29
CA GLU A 246 -0.19 -0.92 -22.45
C GLU A 246 -0.04 0.62 -22.57
N GLY A 247 0.70 1.25 -21.65
CA GLY A 247 0.96 2.68 -21.65
C GLY A 247 1.03 3.29 -20.25
N ILE A 248 1.80 4.37 -20.12
CA ILE A 248 2.03 5.03 -18.82
C ILE A 248 0.75 5.67 -18.24
N GLY A 249 -0.20 6.05 -19.10
CA GLY A 249 -1.50 6.60 -18.72
C GLY A 249 -2.56 5.56 -18.34
N ALA A 250 -2.17 4.30 -18.07
CA ALA A 250 -3.11 3.21 -17.79
C ALA A 250 -4.06 3.47 -16.60
N PHE A 251 -3.64 4.31 -15.64
CA PHE A 251 -4.45 4.67 -14.47
C PHE A 251 -5.34 5.89 -14.68
N ASN A 252 -5.10 6.70 -15.71
CA ASN A 252 -5.71 8.02 -15.87
C ASN A 252 -7.24 7.98 -15.83
N ALA A 253 -7.86 6.99 -16.48
CA ALA A 253 -9.31 6.85 -16.51
C ALA A 253 -9.94 6.60 -15.13
N TYR A 254 -9.20 5.98 -14.20
CA TYR A 254 -9.65 5.83 -12.81
C TYR A 254 -9.52 7.14 -12.05
N ALA A 255 -8.38 7.82 -12.17
CA ALA A 255 -8.16 9.12 -11.55
C ALA A 255 -9.21 10.15 -12.01
N ASP A 256 -9.45 10.25 -13.31
CA ASP A 256 -10.46 11.14 -13.90
C ASP A 256 -11.86 10.81 -13.39
N HIS A 257 -12.21 9.52 -13.31
CA HIS A 257 -13.52 9.12 -12.83
C HIS A 257 -13.74 9.46 -11.35
N VAL A 258 -12.74 9.22 -10.49
CA VAL A 258 -12.79 9.60 -9.07
C VAL A 258 -12.91 11.12 -8.92
N ASN A 259 -12.13 11.88 -9.69
CA ASN A 259 -12.17 13.34 -9.68
C ASN A 259 -13.49 13.91 -10.24
N GLU A 260 -14.17 13.18 -11.14
CA GLU A 260 -15.49 13.54 -11.65
C GLU A 260 -16.58 13.32 -10.59
N ILE A 261 -16.61 12.15 -9.93
CA ILE A 261 -17.67 11.83 -8.96
C ILE A 261 -17.48 12.55 -7.62
N GLN A 262 -16.23 12.87 -7.25
CA GLN A 262 -15.89 13.51 -5.98
C GLN A 262 -14.76 14.54 -6.18
N PRO A 263 -15.08 15.74 -6.71
CA PRO A 263 -14.07 16.74 -7.12
C PRO A 263 -13.14 17.24 -6.01
N ASN A 264 -13.57 17.13 -4.75
CA ASN A 264 -12.77 17.53 -3.59
C ASN A 264 -11.88 16.40 -3.06
N THR A 265 -11.70 15.31 -3.81
CA THR A 265 -10.82 14.20 -3.42
C THR A 265 -9.38 14.66 -3.28
N GLN A 266 -8.81 14.41 -2.11
CA GLN A 266 -7.41 14.63 -1.82
C GLN A 266 -6.64 13.35 -2.15
N TRP A 267 -5.87 13.42 -3.25
CA TRP A 267 -4.92 12.37 -3.58
C TRP A 267 -3.64 12.58 -2.78
N THR A 268 -3.34 11.66 -1.86
CA THR A 268 -2.22 11.80 -0.91
C THR A 268 -1.66 10.44 -0.49
N SER A 269 -0.61 10.43 0.33
CA SER A 269 0.07 9.22 0.77
C SER A 269 -0.78 8.36 1.72
N LEU A 270 -0.45 7.08 1.85
CA LEU A 270 -1.18 6.18 2.76
C LEU A 270 -1.05 6.61 4.23
N GLY A 271 0.10 7.15 4.64
CA GLY A 271 0.27 7.67 6.00
C GLY A 271 -0.59 8.91 6.26
N GLU A 272 -0.76 9.78 5.27
CA GLU A 272 -1.65 10.93 5.40
C GLU A 272 -3.11 10.51 5.46
N ILE A 273 -3.53 9.57 4.61
CA ILE A 273 -4.88 8.98 4.68
C ILE A 273 -5.12 8.35 6.06
N ALA A 274 -4.12 7.67 6.64
CA ALA A 274 -4.24 7.10 7.97
C ALA A 274 -4.42 8.18 9.07
N ARG A 275 -3.70 9.31 8.98
CA ARG A 275 -3.88 10.45 9.92
C ARG A 275 -5.24 11.13 9.79
N HIS A 276 -5.86 11.03 8.62
CA HIS A 276 -7.22 11.51 8.36
C HIS A 276 -8.29 10.41 8.45
N SER A 277 -7.89 9.18 8.81
CA SER A 277 -8.82 8.10 9.12
C SER A 277 -9.32 8.25 10.55
N TYR A 278 -10.20 9.23 10.74
CA TYR A 278 -10.96 9.41 11.96
C TYR A 278 -12.41 9.74 11.61
N LEU A 279 -13.33 9.35 12.49
CA LEU A 279 -14.72 9.74 12.35
C LEU A 279 -14.98 10.95 13.24
N VAL A 280 -15.68 11.93 12.71
CA VAL A 280 -16.11 13.12 13.43
C VAL A 280 -17.62 13.28 13.29
N ARG A 281 -18.24 13.84 14.32
CA ARG A 281 -19.59 14.38 14.24
C ARG A 281 -19.74 15.59 15.13
N ARG A 282 -20.58 16.52 14.71
CA ARG A 282 -20.98 17.71 15.46
C ARG A 282 -22.01 17.35 16.52
N ARG A 283 -21.94 18.04 17.66
CA ARG A 283 -22.91 17.98 18.76
C ARG A 283 -23.80 19.21 18.75
N GLU A 284 -24.97 19.12 19.39
CA GLU A 284 -25.92 20.23 19.52
C GLU A 284 -25.33 21.42 20.29
N ASP A 285 -24.48 21.15 21.29
CA ASP A 285 -23.76 22.16 22.07
C ASP A 285 -22.64 22.86 21.27
N GLY A 286 -22.40 22.44 20.03
CA GLY A 286 -21.39 23.02 19.15
C GLY A 286 -19.97 22.47 19.32
N ALA A 287 -19.78 21.48 20.19
CA ALA A 287 -18.57 20.68 20.26
C ALA A 287 -18.62 19.52 19.23
N PHE A 288 -17.59 18.69 19.23
CA PHE A 288 -17.45 17.55 18.32
C PHE A 288 -17.13 16.27 19.09
N ASP A 289 -17.72 15.15 18.67
CA ASP A 289 -17.23 13.82 19.04
C ASP A 289 -16.29 13.33 17.94
N VAL A 290 -15.18 12.69 18.33
CA VAL A 290 -14.18 12.14 17.41
C VAL A 290 -13.82 10.71 17.80
N ARG A 291 -13.71 9.84 16.80
CA ARG A 291 -13.17 8.48 16.92
C ARG A 291 -11.90 8.37 16.10
N MET A 292 -10.78 8.24 16.79
CA MET A 292 -9.47 8.06 16.18
C MET A 292 -9.29 6.59 15.77
N LEU A 293 -8.96 6.31 14.50
CA LEU A 293 -8.78 4.95 13.99
C LEU A 293 -7.31 4.53 13.86
N ALA A 294 -6.39 5.48 13.71
CA ALA A 294 -4.94 5.24 13.62
C ALA A 294 -4.19 5.72 14.87
N ASN A 295 -2.89 5.43 14.96
CA ASN A 295 -1.98 5.91 16.02
C ASN A 295 -1.63 7.40 15.92
N GLU A 296 -1.87 8.01 14.77
CA GLU A 296 -1.72 9.45 14.55
C GLU A 296 -3.02 10.02 13.99
N MET A 297 -3.30 11.29 14.29
CA MET A 297 -4.47 12.00 13.79
C MET A 297 -4.18 13.48 13.61
N ASP A 298 -4.47 14.01 12.42
CA ASP A 298 -4.36 15.45 12.12
C ASP A 298 -5.78 16.06 12.17
N LEU A 299 -6.22 16.38 13.40
CA LEU A 299 -7.60 16.80 13.68
C LEU A 299 -7.79 18.29 13.39
N ARG A 300 -8.63 18.60 12.41
CA ARG A 300 -8.98 19.97 12.02
C ARG A 300 -10.23 20.46 12.75
N ASN A 301 -10.21 21.72 13.21
CA ASN A 301 -11.44 22.42 13.56
C ASN A 301 -12.03 23.13 12.33
N PRO A 302 -13.18 22.68 11.79
CA PRO A 302 -13.77 23.31 10.61
C PRO A 302 -14.55 24.59 10.94
N ALA A 303 -14.83 24.88 12.21
CA ALA A 303 -15.67 26.00 12.61
C ALA A 303 -14.91 27.34 12.64
N ASP A 304 -15.64 28.43 12.45
CA ASP A 304 -15.17 29.83 12.59
C ASP A 304 -14.99 30.27 14.05
N ARG A 305 -14.95 29.31 14.99
CA ARG A 305 -14.81 29.54 16.42
C ARG A 305 -14.00 28.41 17.06
N ASP A 306 -13.45 28.71 18.23
CA ASP A 306 -12.85 27.69 19.08
C ASP A 306 -13.92 26.65 19.45
N ALA A 307 -13.55 25.38 19.37
CA ALA A 307 -14.45 24.27 19.65
C ALA A 307 -13.77 23.20 20.49
N VAL A 308 -14.58 22.52 21.29
CA VAL A 308 -14.17 21.39 22.11
C VAL A 308 -14.34 20.11 21.30
N PHE A 309 -13.33 19.25 21.34
CA PHE A 309 -13.34 17.94 20.72
C PHE A 309 -13.22 16.87 21.80
N TYR A 310 -14.20 15.96 21.83
CA TYR A 310 -14.22 14.76 22.68
C TYR A 310 -13.69 13.59 21.86
N ILE A 311 -12.43 13.26 22.08
CA ILE A 311 -11.71 12.30 21.27
C ILE A 311 -11.69 10.97 22.01
N THR A 312 -12.08 9.92 21.29
CA THR A 312 -12.12 8.55 21.80
C THR A 312 -11.37 7.63 20.86
N ARG A 313 -10.83 6.56 21.42
CA ARG A 313 -10.23 5.46 20.69
C ARG A 313 -10.45 4.17 21.45
N GLU A 314 -10.91 3.14 20.75
CA GLU A 314 -10.90 1.78 21.27
C GLU A 314 -9.46 1.31 21.44
N GLU A 315 -9.11 0.92 22.65
CA GLU A 315 -7.75 0.49 22.97
C GLU A 315 -7.75 -0.39 24.22
N ASP A 316 -7.32 -1.64 24.04
CA ASP A 316 -7.20 -2.63 25.10
C ASP A 316 -5.76 -2.79 25.62
N SER A 317 -4.75 -2.27 24.90
CA SER A 317 -3.34 -2.51 25.21
C SER A 317 -2.88 -1.75 26.44
N SER A 318 -2.37 -2.45 27.44
CA SER A 318 -1.70 -1.82 28.61
C SER A 318 -0.39 -1.11 28.23
N ALA A 319 0.11 -1.27 27.01
CA ALA A 319 1.43 -0.82 26.57
C ALA A 319 1.46 0.63 26.02
N ILE A 320 0.42 1.44 26.22
CA ILE A 320 0.46 2.87 25.84
C ILE A 320 1.58 3.55 26.62
N HIS A 321 2.54 4.13 25.90
CA HIS A 321 3.65 4.89 26.47
C HIS A 321 3.26 6.35 26.70
N SER A 322 2.69 7.00 25.68
CA SER A 322 2.37 8.42 25.74
C SER A 322 1.30 8.81 24.72
N LEU A 323 0.56 9.87 25.03
CA LEU A 323 -0.26 10.61 24.08
C LEU A 323 0.26 12.05 24.00
N THR A 324 0.51 12.55 22.80
CA THR A 324 0.99 13.92 22.58
C THR A 324 0.07 14.69 21.64
N SER A 325 -0.08 15.99 21.88
CA SER A 325 -0.68 16.98 20.97
C SER A 325 0.41 17.96 20.53
N ASP A 326 0.62 18.09 19.22
CA ASP A 326 1.67 18.92 18.62
C ASP A 326 3.06 18.65 19.23
N GLY A 327 3.33 17.38 19.55
CA GLY A 327 4.56 16.93 20.20
C GLY A 327 4.63 17.14 21.72
N ALA A 328 3.70 17.89 22.31
CA ALA A 328 3.62 18.08 23.76
C ALA A 328 2.78 16.97 24.42
N PRO A 329 3.22 16.35 25.53
CA PRO A 329 2.43 15.37 26.26
C PRO A 329 1.08 15.93 26.73
N VAL A 330 0.02 15.14 26.57
CA VAL A 330 -1.33 15.48 27.07
C VAL A 330 -1.88 14.38 27.97
N ALA A 331 -2.65 14.77 28.97
CA ALA A 331 -3.36 13.83 29.82
C ALA A 331 -4.51 13.17 29.05
N PHE A 332 -4.79 11.91 29.38
CA PHE A 332 -5.92 11.17 28.85
C PHE A 332 -6.54 10.31 29.94
N GLU A 333 -7.83 10.05 29.79
CA GLU A 333 -8.57 9.11 30.60
C GLU A 333 -8.50 7.73 29.97
N ARG A 334 -8.33 6.71 30.82
CA ARG A 334 -8.30 5.33 30.38
C ARG A 334 -9.39 4.54 31.09
N SER A 335 -10.23 3.90 30.31
CA SER A 335 -11.14 2.85 30.76
C SER A 335 -10.63 1.48 30.29
N LYS A 336 -11.37 0.41 30.57
CA LYS A 336 -10.93 -0.96 30.27
C LYS A 336 -10.54 -1.15 28.80
N ASN A 337 -11.31 -0.59 27.87
CA ASN A 337 -11.18 -0.80 26.42
C ASN A 337 -11.17 0.52 25.61
N MET A 338 -10.90 1.65 26.25
CA MET A 338 -10.97 2.94 25.58
C MET A 338 -10.04 3.96 26.21
N VAL A 339 -9.40 4.75 25.34
CA VAL A 339 -8.68 5.98 25.66
C VAL A 339 -9.56 7.16 25.27
N ALA A 340 -9.66 8.15 26.14
CA ALA A 340 -10.42 9.37 25.90
C ALA A 340 -9.64 10.61 26.30
N LEU A 341 -9.80 11.69 25.55
CA LEU A 341 -9.27 13.00 25.89
C LEU A 341 -10.19 14.10 25.37
N ARG A 342 -10.00 15.29 25.94
CA ARG A 342 -10.73 16.50 25.56
C ARG A 342 -9.76 17.59 25.17
N LEU A 343 -9.95 18.18 23.99
CA LEU A 343 -9.11 19.28 23.50
C LEU A 343 -9.95 20.49 23.10
N LEU A 344 -9.44 21.68 23.41
CA LEU A 344 -9.91 22.93 22.81
C LEU A 344 -9.04 23.21 21.58
N ILE A 345 -9.66 23.26 20.41
CA ILE A 345 -8.96 23.56 19.15
C ILE A 345 -9.46 24.91 18.65
N PRO A 346 -8.57 25.90 18.44
CA PRO A 346 -8.98 27.20 17.94
C PRO A 346 -9.59 27.13 16.53
N ALA A 347 -10.35 28.15 16.15
CA ALA A 347 -10.96 28.24 14.82
C ALA A 347 -9.95 27.95 13.69
N HIS A 348 -10.32 27.07 12.76
CA HIS A 348 -9.51 26.67 11.59
C HIS A 348 -8.10 26.11 11.88
N GLN A 349 -7.80 25.79 13.14
CA GLN A 349 -6.52 25.19 13.51
C GLN A 349 -6.58 23.66 13.38
N VAL A 350 -5.39 23.07 13.21
CA VAL A 350 -5.17 21.63 13.25
C VAL A 350 -4.42 21.28 14.53
N ARG A 351 -4.72 20.12 15.11
CA ARG A 351 -3.93 19.50 16.19
C ARG A 351 -3.43 18.14 15.73
N LYS A 352 -2.12 17.93 15.86
CA LYS A 352 -1.47 16.65 15.54
C LYS A 352 -1.41 15.80 16.78
N LEU A 353 -2.19 14.73 16.80
CA LEU A 353 -2.22 13.79 17.90
C LEU A 353 -1.42 12.55 17.56
N ARG A 354 -0.65 12.06 18.53
CA ARG A 354 0.11 10.82 18.40
C ARG A 354 -0.01 10.00 19.68
N LEU A 355 -0.58 8.81 19.53
CA LEU A 355 -0.55 7.75 20.54
C LEU A 355 0.64 6.86 20.23
N SER A 356 1.53 6.67 21.21
CA SER A 356 2.71 5.83 21.07
C SER A 356 2.70 4.70 22.08
N TYR A 357 3.18 3.54 21.65
CA TYR A 357 3.31 2.33 22.46
C TYR A 357 4.75 2.10 22.88
N GLN A 358 4.90 1.45 24.03
CA GLN A 358 6.17 1.00 24.52
C GLN A 358 6.66 -0.20 23.69
N ASN A 359 7.83 -0.05 23.10
CA ASN A 359 8.58 -1.10 22.41
C ASN A 359 10.08 -0.91 22.66
N ASP A 360 10.87 -1.87 22.20
CA ASP A 360 12.31 -1.96 22.38
C ASP A 360 13.09 -1.71 21.06
N LEU A 361 12.45 -1.08 20.06
CA LEU A 361 13.10 -0.79 18.78
C LEU A 361 14.20 0.26 18.96
N ASP A 362 15.44 -0.14 18.66
CA ASP A 362 16.56 0.78 18.42
C ASP A 362 17.10 0.52 17.01
N PRO A 363 16.68 1.30 15.98
CA PRO A 363 17.06 1.08 14.59
C PRO A 363 18.58 1.09 14.37
N SER A 364 19.36 1.70 15.26
CA SER A 364 20.82 1.75 15.15
C SER A 364 21.53 0.45 15.58
N ARG A 365 20.82 -0.41 16.31
CA ARG A 365 21.33 -1.70 16.83
C ARG A 365 20.86 -2.91 16.04
N GLU A 366 19.83 -2.75 15.21
CA GLU A 366 19.33 -3.83 14.37
C GLU A 366 20.31 -4.13 13.24
N ASP A 367 20.50 -5.41 12.92
CA ASP A 367 21.27 -5.82 11.76
C ASP A 367 20.50 -5.49 10.47
N ILE A 368 21.07 -4.65 9.62
CA ILE A 368 20.52 -4.28 8.31
C ILE A 368 21.12 -5.12 7.17
N GLY A 369 22.03 -6.04 7.47
CA GLY A 369 22.74 -6.89 6.53
C GLY A 369 21.80 -7.72 5.66
N LYS A 370 22.25 -7.98 4.43
CA LYS A 370 21.52 -8.79 3.43
C LYS A 370 22.14 -10.19 3.39
N SER A 371 22.04 -10.92 4.50
CA SER A 371 22.66 -12.23 4.64
C SER A 371 21.86 -13.30 3.89
N GLY A 372 22.57 -14.24 3.25
CA GLY A 372 21.99 -15.42 2.63
C GLY A 372 22.03 -15.40 1.10
N VAL A 373 22.71 -16.41 0.53
CA VAL A 373 22.79 -16.60 -0.92
C VAL A 373 21.40 -16.81 -1.53
N ARG A 374 20.52 -17.53 -0.83
CA ARG A 374 19.12 -17.74 -1.24
C ARG A 374 18.38 -16.42 -1.42
N LEU A 375 18.41 -15.55 -0.41
CA LEU A 375 17.70 -14.27 -0.45
C LEU A 375 18.23 -13.37 -1.58
N TYR A 376 19.55 -13.31 -1.76
CA TYR A 376 20.14 -12.55 -2.86
C TYR A 376 19.72 -13.09 -4.23
N ALA A 377 19.72 -14.42 -4.41
CA ALA A 377 19.28 -15.05 -5.65
C ALA A 377 17.80 -14.80 -5.92
N LEU A 378 16.95 -14.93 -4.89
CA LEU A 378 15.51 -14.63 -4.98
C LEU A 378 15.30 -13.19 -5.43
N ARG A 379 15.94 -12.21 -4.79
CA ARG A 379 15.77 -10.81 -5.19
C ARG A 379 16.29 -10.51 -6.59
N TRP A 380 17.39 -11.14 -6.99
CA TRP A 380 17.90 -11.02 -8.35
C TRP A 380 16.92 -11.60 -9.38
N ILE A 381 16.29 -12.74 -9.10
CA ILE A 381 15.28 -13.36 -9.98
C ILE A 381 14.04 -12.47 -10.09
N SER A 382 13.55 -11.91 -8.97
CA SER A 382 12.43 -10.98 -8.99
C SER A 382 12.74 -9.71 -9.78
N ASP A 383 13.91 -9.10 -9.58
CA ASP A 383 14.36 -7.95 -10.38
C ASP A 383 14.44 -8.32 -11.87
N PHE A 384 14.94 -9.51 -12.20
CA PHE A 384 14.98 -10.00 -13.57
C PHE A 384 13.56 -10.15 -14.16
N ARG A 385 12.64 -10.75 -13.41
CA ARG A 385 11.23 -10.93 -13.77
C ARG A 385 10.58 -9.58 -14.08
N ASP A 386 10.74 -8.61 -13.19
CA ASP A 386 10.01 -7.35 -13.25
C ASP A 386 10.65 -6.34 -14.21
N MET A 387 11.98 -6.28 -14.28
CA MET A 387 12.68 -5.29 -15.11
C MET A 387 13.00 -5.77 -16.54
N TYR A 388 13.11 -7.09 -16.76
CA TYR A 388 13.60 -7.65 -18.04
C TYR A 388 12.61 -8.62 -18.68
N LEU A 389 12.07 -9.59 -17.93
CA LEU A 389 11.16 -10.60 -18.49
C LEU A 389 9.83 -9.96 -18.95
N SER A 390 9.34 -8.97 -18.20
CA SER A 390 8.13 -8.17 -18.51
C SER A 390 8.17 -7.46 -19.87
N LYS A 391 9.36 -7.24 -20.44
CA LYS A 391 9.52 -6.59 -21.77
C LYS A 391 9.11 -7.50 -22.92
N PHE A 392 9.16 -8.82 -22.75
CA PHE A 392 8.83 -9.79 -23.81
C PHE A 392 7.39 -10.26 -23.68
N SER A 393 6.67 -10.41 -24.81
CA SER A 393 5.28 -10.86 -24.83
C SER A 393 5.08 -12.24 -24.19
N LEU A 394 5.99 -13.19 -24.46
CA LEU A 394 6.00 -14.51 -23.82
C LEU A 394 6.28 -14.41 -22.32
N GLY A 395 7.21 -13.53 -21.91
CA GLY A 395 7.47 -13.25 -20.51
C GLY A 395 6.26 -12.69 -19.77
N ARG A 396 5.46 -11.83 -20.43
CA ARG A 396 4.18 -11.34 -19.89
C ARG A 396 3.09 -12.41 -19.80
N VAL A 397 3.10 -13.42 -20.66
CA VAL A 397 2.18 -14.57 -20.52
C VAL A 397 2.58 -15.41 -19.31
N ILE A 398 3.87 -15.68 -19.12
CA ILE A 398 4.40 -16.38 -17.95
C ILE A 398 4.10 -15.61 -16.66
N LYS A 399 4.34 -14.30 -16.65
CA LYS A 399 4.07 -13.42 -15.49
C LYS A 399 2.56 -13.34 -15.16
N ARG A 400 1.69 -13.22 -16.16
CA ARG A 400 0.23 -13.24 -15.94
C ARG A 400 -0.26 -14.58 -15.43
N TYR A 401 0.34 -15.68 -15.88
CA TYR A 401 0.05 -17.01 -15.36
C TYR A 401 0.49 -17.14 -13.89
N TYR A 402 1.70 -16.67 -13.59
CA TYR A 402 2.28 -16.62 -12.24
C TYR A 402 1.39 -15.86 -11.23
N TYR A 403 0.91 -14.66 -11.56
CA TYR A 403 0.01 -13.91 -10.67
C TYR A 403 -1.45 -14.41 -10.66
N ARG A 404 -1.98 -14.96 -11.76
CA ARG A 404 -3.40 -15.38 -11.83
C ARG A 404 -3.71 -16.64 -11.04
N GLN A 405 -2.74 -17.49 -10.78
CA GLN A 405 -2.99 -18.80 -10.17
C GLN A 405 -2.65 -18.84 -8.67
N GLY A 406 -2.29 -17.72 -8.03
CA GLY A 406 -1.93 -17.74 -6.60
C GLY A 406 -0.77 -18.70 -6.31
N TRP A 407 0.27 -18.66 -7.16
CA TRP A 407 1.38 -19.62 -7.13
C TRP A 407 2.41 -19.36 -6.00
N ASP A 408 2.02 -18.73 -4.88
CA ASP A 408 2.90 -18.63 -3.69
C ASP A 408 3.37 -20.03 -3.23
N SER A 409 2.52 -21.06 -3.43
CA SER A 409 2.85 -22.47 -3.13
C SER A 409 3.81 -23.14 -4.11
N ILE A 410 3.83 -22.72 -5.38
CA ILE A 410 4.79 -23.24 -6.37
C ILE A 410 6.08 -22.45 -6.33
N GLU A 411 6.08 -21.19 -5.90
CA GLU A 411 7.32 -20.49 -5.57
C GLU A 411 7.99 -21.11 -4.35
N LEU A 412 7.26 -21.51 -3.30
CA LEU A 412 7.82 -22.34 -2.22
C LEU A 412 8.41 -23.67 -2.74
N HIS A 413 7.80 -24.30 -3.75
CA HIS A 413 8.27 -25.53 -4.38
C HIS A 413 9.45 -25.31 -5.36
N LEU A 414 9.48 -24.17 -6.05
CA LEU A 414 10.54 -23.73 -6.96
C LEU A 414 11.73 -23.12 -6.21
N GLU A 415 11.50 -22.59 -5.00
CA GLU A 415 12.48 -22.13 -4.02
C GLU A 415 13.27 -23.30 -3.44
N GLN A 416 12.65 -24.49 -3.35
CA GLN A 416 13.36 -25.75 -3.07
C GLN A 416 14.21 -26.21 -4.28
N GLU A 417 13.83 -25.83 -5.51
CA GLU A 417 14.43 -26.29 -6.77
C GLU A 417 15.09 -25.15 -7.58
N TRP A 418 15.76 -24.20 -6.91
CA TRP A 418 16.37 -22.98 -7.49
C TRP A 418 17.30 -23.22 -8.70
N TRP A 419 17.84 -24.44 -8.84
CA TRP A 419 18.67 -24.85 -9.97
C TRP A 419 17.91 -24.90 -11.30
N VAL A 420 16.59 -25.07 -11.30
CA VAL A 420 15.76 -25.06 -12.51
C VAL A 420 15.78 -23.68 -13.17
N TYR A 421 15.73 -22.60 -12.38
CA TYR A 421 15.86 -21.23 -12.89
C TYR A 421 17.29 -20.92 -13.33
N LEU A 422 18.30 -21.41 -12.62
CA LEU A 422 19.68 -21.33 -13.11
C LEU A 422 19.80 -21.98 -14.49
N CYS A 423 19.18 -23.15 -14.70
CA CYS A 423 19.15 -23.81 -16.01
C CYS A 423 18.40 -22.98 -17.06
N ILE A 424 17.24 -22.41 -16.74
CA ILE A 424 16.47 -21.57 -17.68
C ILE A 424 17.27 -20.31 -18.05
N VAL A 425 17.85 -19.62 -17.06
CA VAL A 425 18.69 -18.43 -17.26
C VAL A 425 19.92 -18.77 -18.10
N LEU A 426 20.59 -19.90 -17.84
CA LEU A 426 21.73 -20.35 -18.65
C LEU A 426 21.32 -20.69 -20.09
N VAL A 427 20.14 -21.28 -20.30
CA VAL A 427 19.58 -21.55 -21.64
C VAL A 427 19.29 -20.25 -22.37
N PHE A 428 18.65 -19.28 -21.71
CA PHE A 428 18.36 -17.97 -22.32
C PHE A 428 19.63 -17.15 -22.57
N ALA A 429 20.60 -17.17 -21.67
CA ALA A 429 21.91 -16.54 -21.86
C ALA A 429 22.67 -17.18 -23.04
N GLY A 430 22.61 -18.50 -23.17
CA GLY A 430 23.16 -19.24 -24.30
C GLY A 430 22.47 -18.89 -25.63
N LEU A 431 21.14 -18.80 -25.64
CA LEU A 431 20.35 -18.37 -26.79
C LEU A 431 20.66 -16.92 -27.19
N TRP A 432 20.74 -16.01 -26.22
CA TRP A 432 21.09 -14.62 -26.45
C TRP A 432 22.51 -14.49 -27.02
N TYR A 433 23.48 -15.20 -26.45
CA TYR A 433 24.85 -15.25 -26.96
C TYR A 433 24.90 -15.78 -28.40
N ARG A 434 24.15 -16.84 -28.71
CA ARG A 434 24.04 -17.39 -30.08
C ARG A 434 23.41 -16.38 -31.06
N LEU A 435 22.33 -15.71 -30.67
CA LEU A 435 21.67 -14.69 -31.49
C LEU A 435 22.58 -13.49 -31.76
N ARG A 436 23.33 -13.03 -30.76
CA ARG A 436 24.32 -11.97 -30.90
C ARG A 436 25.43 -12.39 -31.88
N ARG A 437 25.98 -13.59 -31.71
CA ARG A 437 27.04 -14.11 -32.58
C ARG A 437 26.56 -14.30 -34.03
N ALA A 438 25.32 -14.74 -34.23
CA ALA A 438 24.71 -14.85 -35.56
C ALA A 438 24.55 -13.47 -36.24
N ARG A 439 24.17 -12.43 -35.48
CA ARG A 439 24.11 -11.04 -35.99
C ARG A 439 25.50 -10.51 -36.35
N GLU A 440 26.51 -10.75 -35.52
CA GLU A 440 27.90 -10.37 -35.80
C GLU A 440 28.46 -11.10 -37.04
N GLN A 441 28.10 -12.36 -37.27
CA GLN A 441 28.48 -13.11 -38.47
C GLN A 441 27.73 -12.65 -39.72
N ALA A 442 26.45 -12.28 -39.61
CA ALA A 442 25.68 -11.71 -40.72
C ALA A 442 26.24 -10.35 -41.15
N ALA A 443 26.69 -9.52 -40.20
CA ALA A 443 27.35 -8.23 -40.47
C ALA A 443 28.75 -8.37 -41.11
N ARG A 444 29.38 -9.56 -41.05
CA ARG A 444 30.69 -9.84 -41.64
C ARG A 444 30.61 -10.48 -43.04
N LYS A 445 29.42 -10.75 -43.58
CA LYS A 445 29.30 -11.23 -44.98
C LYS A 445 29.51 -10.03 -45.93
N PRO A 446 30.55 -10.02 -46.77
CA PRO A 446 30.74 -8.95 -47.75
C PRO A 446 29.59 -8.95 -48.75
N SER A 447 29.05 -7.76 -49.06
CA SER A 447 28.04 -7.62 -50.11
C SER A 447 28.66 -8.09 -51.43
N LYS A 448 27.98 -9.00 -52.13
CA LYS A 448 28.34 -9.33 -53.50
C LYS A 448 28.14 -8.07 -54.34
N SER A 449 29.23 -7.52 -54.86
CA SER A 449 29.22 -6.45 -55.85
C SER A 449 28.40 -6.90 -57.07
N PRO A 450 27.62 -6.00 -57.69
CA PRO A 450 26.79 -6.35 -58.84
C PRO A 450 27.67 -6.67 -60.06
N PRO A 451 27.16 -7.44 -61.04
CA PRO A 451 27.93 -7.77 -62.24
C PRO A 451 28.12 -6.51 -63.09
N CYS A 452 29.34 -6.30 -63.59
CA CYS A 452 29.62 -5.35 -64.66
C CYS A 452 28.91 -5.82 -65.94
N GLU A 453 28.00 -4.99 -66.46
CA GLU A 453 27.55 -5.06 -67.85
C GLU A 453 28.67 -4.54 -68.76
N HIS A 454 28.99 -5.32 -69.79
CA HIS A 454 29.80 -4.90 -70.93
C HIS A 454 28.93 -4.90 -72.19
N VAL A 455 29.07 -3.79 -72.93
CA VAL A 455 28.59 -3.46 -74.30
C VAL A 455 27.21 -2.83 -74.40
#